data_AF-A0A938NGT7-F1
#
_entry.id   AF-A0A938NGT7-F1
#
_cell.length_a   1.000
_cell.length_b   1.000
_cell.length_c   1.000
_cell.angle_alpha   90.00
_cell.angle_beta   90.00
_cell.angle_gamma   90.00
#
_symmetry.space_group_name_H-M   'P 1'
#
loop_
_entity.id
_entity.type
_entity.pdbx_description
1 polymer ?
#
loop_
_entity_poly.entity_id
_entity_poly.type
_entity_poly.pdbx_seq_one_letter_code
_entity_poly.pdbx_strand_id
1 'polypeptide(L)'
;WTDLFLHPKAMEWVEDFLKYTDKNLTFFTVGFVHVPKIHQLAAQYPGRINFELSVITLGEYRQRLMPHAPAVKHLLKVLDGPAVSSANFYCFDSRTMSKDAEMIAAVNQKCVLWMGCLTPVRGIKKETAEAMLRGRRFLPEEARRIYDAGLPNMTTIHTEAYITAFLNRRKIVNQFDALELEKKDTVVMARSVHKILAMYRKGRAKFLYVPNAMLGAESDCTVLLTFDDIARRLTGEKVVHIPKCVMQSGRGPYRDIAGVSLEEFARKTKVKVKVLHKLDTGFANRQLYRNGFLKNYVEEYLQHPLTQAYEALAVPA
;
A
#
# COMPACT_ATOMS: atom_id res chain seq x y z
N TRP A 1 3.18 -16.79 3.71
CA TRP A 1 3.72 -15.70 4.53
C TRP A 1 5.08 -16.13 5.05
N THR A 2 6.10 -15.28 4.86
CA THR A 2 7.44 -15.51 5.41
C THR A 2 7.69 -14.48 6.51
N ASP A 3 8.21 -14.92 7.65
CA ASP A 3 8.49 -14.08 8.81
C ASP A 3 9.91 -14.38 9.30
N LEU A 4 10.67 -13.33 9.64
CA LEU A 4 12.04 -13.45 10.14
C LEU A 4 12.10 -14.34 11.39
N PHE A 5 11.12 -14.22 12.29
CA PHE A 5 11.11 -14.91 13.59
C PHE A 5 10.74 -16.39 13.49
N LEU A 6 10.49 -16.91 12.29
CA LEU A 6 10.49 -18.36 12.04
C LEU A 6 11.90 -18.95 12.05
N HIS A 7 12.94 -18.12 11.85
CA HIS A 7 14.31 -18.58 11.96
C HIS A 7 14.70 -18.76 13.45
N PRO A 8 15.22 -19.92 13.87
CA PRO A 8 15.46 -20.22 15.29
C PRO A 8 16.44 -19.25 15.96
N LYS A 9 17.39 -18.68 15.19
CA LYS A 9 18.37 -17.71 15.69
C LYS A 9 17.93 -16.24 15.60
N ALA A 10 16.72 -15.95 15.12
CA ALA A 10 16.29 -14.57 14.88
C ALA A 10 16.40 -13.72 16.14
N MET A 11 15.95 -14.23 17.29
CA MET A 11 16.01 -13.50 18.56
C MET A 11 17.44 -13.27 19.06
N GLU A 12 18.35 -14.23 18.85
CA GLU A 12 19.77 -14.08 19.19
C GLU A 12 20.40 -12.95 18.37
N TRP A 13 20.12 -12.90 17.06
CA TRP A 13 20.63 -11.83 16.20
C TRP A 13 20.08 -10.46 16.57
N VAL A 14 18.82 -10.36 17.00
CA VAL A 14 18.25 -9.11 17.51
C VAL A 14 19.00 -8.64 18.76
N GLU A 15 19.24 -9.54 19.71
CA GLU A 15 19.97 -9.22 20.94
C GLU A 15 21.42 -8.81 20.66
N ASP A 16 22.14 -9.56 19.84
CA ASP A 16 23.51 -9.23 19.45
C ASP A 16 23.58 -7.88 18.74
N PHE A 17 22.66 -7.60 17.80
CA PHE A 17 22.62 -6.32 17.11
C PHE A 17 22.41 -5.15 18.09
N LEU A 18 21.50 -5.30 19.05
CA LEU A 18 21.25 -4.27 20.06
C LEU A 18 22.44 -4.06 21.00
N LYS A 19 23.14 -5.14 21.35
CA LYS A 19 24.31 -5.12 22.23
C LYS A 19 25.54 -4.48 21.56
N TYR A 20 25.78 -4.77 20.29
CA TYR A 20 27.01 -4.40 19.59
C TYR A 20 26.87 -3.19 18.66
N THR A 21 25.67 -2.62 18.55
CA THR A 21 25.45 -1.40 17.75
C THR A 21 24.66 -0.36 18.56
N ASP A 22 24.64 0.87 18.07
CA ASP A 22 23.82 1.99 18.54
C ASP A 22 22.58 2.22 17.66
N LYS A 23 22.34 1.36 16.66
CA LYS A 23 21.33 1.56 15.62
C LYS A 23 19.94 1.07 16.04
N ASN A 24 18.91 1.60 15.38
CA ASN A 24 17.53 1.19 15.59
C ASN A 24 17.15 0.06 14.64
N LEU A 25 16.25 -0.81 15.11
CA LEU A 25 15.66 -1.89 14.35
C LEU A 25 14.19 -1.58 14.04
N THR A 26 13.80 -1.81 12.79
CA THR A 26 12.40 -1.84 12.38
C THR A 26 12.12 -3.19 11.73
N PHE A 27 11.13 -3.90 12.25
CA PHE A 27 10.73 -5.21 11.78
C PHE A 27 9.29 -5.19 11.29
N PHE A 28 9.06 -5.81 10.14
CA PHE A 28 7.73 -6.24 9.74
C PHE A 28 7.56 -7.72 10.14
N THR A 29 6.54 -8.02 10.93
CA THR A 29 6.29 -9.39 11.43
C THR A 29 4.79 -9.69 11.50
N VAL A 30 4.41 -10.94 11.28
CA VAL A 30 3.07 -11.47 11.57
C VAL A 30 2.94 -12.02 13.00
N GLY A 31 3.95 -11.81 13.83
CA GLY A 31 3.93 -12.02 15.28
C GLY A 31 4.43 -13.38 15.76
N PHE A 32 5.36 -14.04 15.06
CA PHE A 32 6.02 -15.28 15.55
C PHE A 32 7.08 -15.03 16.64
N VAL A 33 7.08 -13.84 17.23
CA VAL A 33 8.14 -13.37 18.11
C VAL A 33 8.07 -14.04 19.48
N HIS A 34 9.22 -14.30 20.09
CA HIS A 34 9.28 -14.78 21.48
C HIS A 34 8.96 -13.64 22.47
N VAL A 35 7.68 -13.48 22.82
CA VAL A 35 7.12 -12.37 23.61
C VAL A 35 7.94 -12.00 24.86
N PRO A 36 8.25 -12.92 25.80
CA PRO A 36 8.97 -12.53 27.02
C PRO A 36 10.34 -11.90 26.72
N LYS A 37 11.06 -12.46 25.75
CA LYS A 37 12.41 -12.02 25.40
C LYS A 37 12.38 -10.68 24.69
N ILE A 38 11.45 -10.48 23.76
CA ILE A 38 11.40 -9.22 23.03
C ILE A 38 10.92 -8.05 23.90
N HIS A 39 10.01 -8.28 24.86
CA HIS A 39 9.63 -7.26 25.83
C HIS A 39 10.80 -6.90 26.76
N GLN A 40 11.56 -7.91 27.21
CA GLN A 40 12.79 -7.68 27.97
C GLN A 40 13.78 -6.81 27.17
N LEU A 41 14.05 -7.16 25.92
CA LEU A 41 14.96 -6.39 25.06
C LEU A 41 14.46 -4.97 24.80
N ALA A 42 13.15 -4.79 24.58
CA ALA A 42 12.57 -3.46 24.37
C ALA A 42 12.65 -2.58 25.63
N ALA A 43 12.54 -3.17 26.83
CA ALA A 43 12.74 -2.47 28.09
C ALA A 43 14.23 -2.14 28.34
N GLN A 44 15.13 -3.06 27.99
CA GLN A 44 16.59 -2.87 28.13
C GLN A 44 17.14 -1.84 27.14
N TYR A 45 16.56 -1.75 25.94
CA TYR A 45 16.98 -0.88 24.84
C TYR A 45 15.81 0.00 24.38
N PRO A 46 15.34 0.95 25.21
CA PRO A 46 14.14 1.72 24.93
C PRO A 46 14.25 2.53 23.64
N GLY A 47 13.20 2.47 22.80
CA GLY A 47 13.14 3.19 21.51
C GLY A 47 13.96 2.59 20.37
N ARG A 48 14.70 1.49 20.62
CA ARG A 48 15.57 0.87 19.59
C ARG A 48 14.91 -0.25 18.80
N ILE A 49 13.74 -0.71 19.21
CA ILE A 49 12.99 -1.79 18.53
C ILE A 49 11.62 -1.26 18.13
N ASN A 50 11.30 -1.36 16.84
CA ASN A 50 10.01 -0.97 16.30
C ASN A 50 9.41 -2.13 15.50
N PHE A 51 8.21 -2.58 15.87
CA PHE A 51 7.44 -3.55 15.12
C PHE A 51 6.31 -2.89 14.34
N GLU A 52 6.32 -3.14 13.04
CA GLU A 52 5.15 -3.03 12.19
C GLU A 52 4.46 -4.41 12.20
N LEU A 53 3.53 -4.58 13.13
CA LEU A 53 2.84 -5.85 13.36
C LEU A 53 1.74 -6.05 12.32
N SER A 54 1.91 -7.04 11.47
CA SER A 54 0.91 -7.50 10.50
C SER A 54 -0.12 -8.39 11.19
N VAL A 55 -1.13 -7.75 11.78
CA VAL A 55 -2.25 -8.43 12.44
C VAL A 55 -3.12 -9.16 11.41
N ILE A 56 -3.32 -8.58 10.23
CA ILE A 56 -4.27 -9.01 9.18
C ILE A 56 -5.72 -8.95 9.65
N THR A 57 -6.09 -9.79 10.62
CA THR A 57 -7.35 -9.76 11.34
C THR A 57 -7.24 -10.57 12.64
N LEU A 58 -8.02 -10.18 13.66
CA LEU A 58 -8.18 -10.93 14.92
C LEU A 58 -9.45 -11.80 14.91
N GLY A 59 -10.28 -11.69 13.86
CA GLY A 59 -11.52 -12.45 13.69
C GLY A 59 -11.37 -13.79 12.96
N GLU A 60 -12.52 -14.35 12.59
CA GLU A 60 -12.66 -15.70 12.01
C GLU A 60 -11.92 -15.88 10.67
N TYR A 61 -11.74 -14.80 9.91
CA TYR A 61 -10.99 -14.82 8.65
C TYR A 61 -9.52 -15.20 8.84
N ARG A 62 -8.97 -15.08 10.06
CA ARG A 62 -7.55 -15.33 10.32
C ARG A 62 -7.12 -16.74 9.92
N GLN A 63 -7.86 -17.77 10.32
CA GLN A 63 -7.51 -19.16 10.00
C GLN A 63 -7.53 -19.43 8.49
N ARG A 64 -8.45 -18.80 7.76
CA ARG A 64 -8.56 -18.92 6.30
C ARG A 64 -7.43 -18.20 5.57
N LEU A 65 -7.06 -17.01 6.02
CA LEU A 65 -6.02 -16.17 5.40
C LEU A 65 -4.61 -16.61 5.78
N MET A 66 -4.46 -17.16 6.98
CA MET A 66 -3.18 -17.49 7.59
C MET A 66 -3.28 -18.77 8.46
N PRO A 67 -3.46 -19.95 7.85
CA PRO A 67 -3.71 -21.20 8.58
C PRO A 67 -2.59 -21.60 9.54
N HIS A 68 -1.37 -21.10 9.33
CA HIS A 68 -0.20 -21.38 10.16
C HIS A 68 0.23 -20.19 11.01
N ALA A 69 -0.54 -19.09 11.06
CA ALA A 69 -0.14 -17.91 11.82
C ALA A 69 -0.23 -18.11 13.34
N PRO A 70 0.45 -17.26 14.12
CA PRO A 70 0.30 -17.24 15.57
C PRO A 70 -1.16 -17.05 15.96
N ALA A 71 -1.57 -17.73 17.04
CA ALA A 71 -2.89 -17.60 17.62
C ALA A 71 -3.17 -16.16 18.07
N VAL A 72 -4.43 -15.73 18.03
CA VAL A 72 -4.86 -14.39 18.45
C VAL A 72 -4.37 -14.06 19.87
N LYS A 73 -4.50 -14.99 20.82
CA LYS A 73 -4.00 -14.82 22.19
C LYS A 73 -2.50 -14.51 22.25
N HIS A 74 -1.70 -15.07 21.34
CA HIS A 74 -0.28 -14.77 21.26
C HIS A 74 -0.05 -13.37 20.67
N LEU A 75 -0.75 -13.03 19.58
CA LEU A 75 -0.68 -11.69 18.99
C LEU A 75 -1.02 -10.58 19.97
N LEU A 76 -2.07 -10.74 20.78
CA LEU A 76 -2.46 -9.72 21.76
C LEU A 76 -1.34 -9.48 22.78
N LYS A 77 -0.58 -10.52 23.14
CA LYS A 77 0.60 -10.35 24.01
C LYS A 77 1.75 -9.65 23.30
N VAL A 78 1.97 -9.89 22.01
CA VAL A 78 2.96 -9.13 21.21
C VAL A 78 2.55 -7.66 21.14
N LEU A 79 1.25 -7.40 20.90
CA LEU A 79 0.68 -6.07 20.75
C LEU A 79 0.78 -5.23 22.03
N ASP A 80 0.59 -5.86 23.19
CA ASP A 80 0.76 -5.25 24.52
C ASP A 80 2.21 -4.79 24.79
N GLY A 81 3.16 -5.21 23.95
CA GLY A 81 4.56 -4.85 24.06
C GLY A 81 4.87 -3.39 23.69
N PRO A 82 5.89 -2.77 24.33
CA PRO A 82 6.30 -1.40 24.04
C PRO A 82 6.98 -1.23 22.68
N ALA A 83 7.36 -2.34 22.02
CA ALA A 83 8.03 -2.32 20.74
C ALA A 83 7.08 -2.17 19.54
N VAL A 84 5.76 -2.30 19.71
CA VAL A 84 4.82 -2.22 18.58
C VAL A 84 4.52 -0.78 18.23
N SER A 85 5.05 -0.33 17.09
CA SER A 85 4.88 1.02 16.58
C SER A 85 3.65 1.15 15.69
N SER A 86 3.29 0.09 14.95
CA SER A 86 2.07 0.06 14.15
C SER A 86 1.46 -1.35 14.08
N ALA A 87 0.15 -1.40 13.85
CA ALA A 87 -0.61 -2.61 13.63
C ALA A 87 -1.37 -2.53 12.30
N ASN A 88 -1.09 -3.44 11.37
CA ASN A 88 -1.72 -3.53 10.06
C ASN A 88 -2.86 -4.57 10.07
N PHE A 89 -4.09 -4.16 9.79
CA PHE A 89 -5.27 -5.04 9.74
C PHE A 89 -6.26 -4.57 8.66
N TYR A 90 -7.16 -5.45 8.21
CA TYR A 90 -7.89 -5.21 6.97
C TYR A 90 -9.38 -5.53 7.06
N CYS A 91 -10.14 -4.87 6.20
CA CYS A 91 -11.55 -5.14 5.97
C CYS A 91 -11.75 -6.39 5.11
N PHE A 92 -12.67 -7.26 5.53
CA PHE A 92 -13.08 -8.47 4.82
C PHE A 92 -14.61 -8.57 4.70
N ASP A 93 -15.32 -8.13 5.74
CA ASP A 93 -16.77 -8.08 5.82
C ASP A 93 -17.22 -6.97 6.78
N SER A 94 -18.52 -6.83 7.00
CA SER A 94 -19.08 -5.94 8.01
C SER A 94 -18.56 -6.29 9.42
N ARG A 95 -18.13 -5.27 10.16
CA ARG A 95 -17.59 -5.34 11.52
C ARG A 95 -16.33 -6.19 11.69
N THR A 96 -15.57 -6.45 10.63
CA THR A 96 -14.28 -7.15 10.75
C THR A 96 -13.16 -6.20 11.15
N MET A 97 -13.00 -5.10 10.41
CA MET A 97 -11.92 -4.12 10.60
C MET A 97 -12.20 -3.25 11.84
N SER A 98 -13.45 -2.86 12.08
CA SER A 98 -13.78 -1.99 13.22
C SER A 98 -13.62 -2.70 14.56
N LYS A 99 -14.03 -3.97 14.66
CA LYS A 99 -13.81 -4.79 15.86
C LYS A 99 -12.33 -5.04 16.12
N ASP A 100 -11.57 -5.30 15.06
CA ASP A 100 -10.11 -5.45 15.17
C ASP A 100 -9.49 -4.15 15.69
N ALA A 101 -9.91 -2.98 15.19
CA ALA A 101 -9.43 -1.68 15.67
C ALA A 101 -9.73 -1.46 17.16
N GLU A 102 -10.97 -1.71 17.60
CA GLU A 102 -11.38 -1.59 19.01
C GLU A 102 -10.55 -2.53 19.92
N MET A 103 -10.37 -3.78 19.50
CA MET A 103 -9.60 -4.77 20.27
C MET A 103 -8.12 -4.39 20.35
N ILE A 104 -7.55 -3.89 19.24
CA ILE A 104 -6.15 -3.44 19.22
C ILE A 104 -5.98 -2.22 20.13
N ALA A 105 -6.87 -1.23 20.02
CA ALA A 105 -6.83 -0.02 20.82
C ALA A 105 -6.98 -0.30 22.33
N ALA A 106 -7.81 -1.29 22.70
CA ALA A 106 -7.98 -1.71 24.09
C ALA A 106 -6.69 -2.28 24.69
N VAL A 107 -5.82 -2.88 23.88
CA VAL A 107 -4.54 -3.46 24.31
C VAL A 107 -3.41 -2.44 24.21
N ASN A 108 -3.33 -1.70 23.10
CA ASN A 108 -2.27 -0.74 22.84
C ASN A 108 -2.83 0.53 22.21
N GLN A 109 -2.96 1.57 23.03
CA GLN A 109 -3.48 2.88 22.62
C GLN A 109 -2.44 3.76 21.89
N LYS A 110 -1.18 3.35 21.85
CA LYS A 110 -0.06 4.17 21.35
C LYS A 110 0.37 3.79 19.93
N CYS A 111 0.13 2.54 19.52
CA CYS A 111 0.50 2.11 18.18
C CYS A 111 -0.37 2.77 17.11
N VAL A 112 0.18 2.93 15.91
CA VAL A 112 -0.56 3.41 14.75
C VAL A 112 -1.47 2.30 14.24
N LEU A 113 -2.76 2.58 14.10
CA LEU A 113 -3.71 1.68 13.44
C LEU A 113 -3.64 1.92 11.93
N TRP A 114 -3.05 0.96 11.22
CA TRP A 114 -2.93 1.00 9.78
C TRP A 114 -3.95 0.03 9.17
N MET A 115 -4.95 0.59 8.48
CA MET A 115 -6.10 -0.14 7.98
C MET A 115 -6.26 -0.05 6.46
N GLY A 116 -7.24 -0.78 5.93
CA GLY A 116 -7.62 -0.75 4.52
C GLY A 116 -8.06 -2.12 4.00
N CYS A 117 -7.77 -2.43 2.73
CA CYS A 117 -8.06 -3.72 2.11
C CYS A 117 -6.79 -4.42 1.64
N LEU A 118 -6.81 -5.75 1.67
CA LEU A 118 -5.77 -6.55 1.03
C LEU A 118 -5.98 -6.56 -0.48
N THR A 119 -4.88 -6.41 -1.22
CA THR A 119 -4.87 -6.63 -2.67
C THR A 119 -4.32 -8.04 -2.94
N PRO A 120 -5.10 -8.93 -3.59
CA PRO A 120 -4.62 -10.26 -3.89
C PRO A 120 -3.51 -10.19 -4.94
N VAL A 121 -2.39 -10.85 -4.66
CA VAL A 121 -1.25 -10.98 -5.59
C VAL A 121 -1.22 -12.36 -6.23
N ARG A 122 -0.40 -12.52 -7.28
CA ARG A 122 -0.22 -13.79 -7.98
C ARG A 122 0.13 -14.92 -7.00
N GLY A 123 -0.56 -16.06 -7.12
CA GLY A 123 -0.35 -17.26 -6.29
C GLY A 123 -1.28 -17.39 -5.09
N ILE A 124 -2.09 -16.38 -4.78
CA ILE A 124 -3.17 -16.50 -3.78
C ILE A 124 -4.31 -17.35 -4.36
N LYS A 125 -4.82 -18.30 -3.54
CA LYS A 125 -5.98 -19.14 -3.90
C LYS A 125 -7.20 -18.27 -4.22
N LYS A 126 -8.01 -18.70 -5.19
CA LYS A 126 -9.16 -17.91 -5.67
C LYS A 126 -10.11 -17.51 -4.54
N GLU A 127 -10.43 -18.45 -3.66
CA GLU A 127 -11.36 -18.24 -2.55
C GLU A 127 -10.79 -17.23 -1.53
N THR A 128 -9.47 -17.24 -1.32
CA THR A 128 -8.78 -16.27 -0.48
C THR A 128 -8.77 -14.89 -1.14
N ALA A 129 -8.52 -14.82 -2.45
CA ALA A 129 -8.55 -13.57 -3.20
C ALA A 129 -9.94 -12.93 -3.21
N GLU A 130 -11.00 -13.73 -3.36
CA GLU A 130 -12.39 -13.26 -3.27
C GLU A 130 -12.71 -12.65 -1.90
N ALA A 131 -12.22 -13.23 -0.81
CA ALA A 131 -12.39 -12.66 0.53
C ALA A 131 -11.66 -11.31 0.68
N MET A 132 -10.45 -11.19 0.14
CA MET A 132 -9.70 -9.93 0.14
C MET A 132 -10.41 -8.83 -0.66
N LEU A 133 -10.92 -9.17 -1.85
CA LEU A 133 -11.62 -8.22 -2.73
C LEU A 133 -12.96 -7.76 -2.14
N ARG A 134 -13.68 -8.66 -1.47
CA ARG A 134 -14.95 -8.35 -0.82
C ARG A 134 -14.84 -7.21 0.19
N GLY A 135 -13.71 -7.11 0.90
CA GLY A 135 -13.46 -6.08 1.89
C GLY A 135 -13.70 -4.65 1.38
N ARG A 136 -13.37 -4.39 0.10
CA ARG A 136 -13.56 -3.05 -0.49
C ARG A 136 -15.01 -2.56 -0.44
N ARG A 137 -15.99 -3.47 -0.52
CA ARG A 137 -17.41 -3.14 -0.44
C ARG A 137 -17.81 -2.60 0.93
N PHE A 138 -17.19 -3.10 2.00
CA PHE A 138 -17.52 -2.75 3.38
C PHE A 138 -16.62 -1.66 3.95
N LEU A 139 -15.51 -1.34 3.27
CA LEU A 139 -14.54 -0.34 3.70
C LEU A 139 -15.15 1.01 4.09
N PRO A 140 -16.10 1.61 3.33
CA PRO A 140 -16.71 2.89 3.71
C PRO A 140 -17.41 2.86 5.07
N GLU A 141 -18.19 1.80 5.34
CA GLU A 141 -18.91 1.64 6.60
C GLU A 141 -17.97 1.33 7.76
N GLU A 142 -17.00 0.44 7.54
CA GLU A 142 -16.01 0.07 8.56
C GLU A 142 -15.13 1.27 8.96
N ALA A 143 -14.69 2.06 7.99
CA ALA A 143 -13.93 3.28 8.25
C ALA A 143 -14.74 4.31 9.04
N ARG A 144 -16.04 4.46 8.72
CA ARG A 144 -16.95 5.33 9.46
C ARG A 144 -17.09 4.88 10.91
N ARG A 145 -17.30 3.57 11.15
CA ARG A 145 -17.39 2.99 12.50
C ARG A 145 -16.15 3.30 13.34
N ILE A 146 -14.95 3.11 12.77
CA ILE A 146 -13.69 3.37 13.48
C ILE A 146 -13.51 4.86 13.77
N TYR A 147 -13.84 5.72 12.79
CA TYR A 147 -13.75 7.16 12.97
C TYR A 147 -14.72 7.65 14.07
N ASP A 148 -15.97 7.19 14.04
CA ASP A 148 -16.99 7.55 15.02
C ASP A 148 -16.69 6.98 16.42
N ALA A 149 -15.94 5.87 16.50
CA ALA A 149 -15.52 5.29 17.77
C ALA A 149 -14.50 6.15 18.55
N GLY A 150 -13.86 7.14 17.90
CA GLY A 150 -12.97 8.09 18.56
C GLY A 150 -11.78 7.44 19.28
N LEU A 151 -11.24 6.36 18.71
CA LEU A 151 -10.13 5.62 19.31
C LEU A 151 -8.91 6.54 19.55
N PRO A 152 -8.15 6.34 20.65
CA PRO A 152 -7.02 7.22 21.00
C PRO A 152 -5.82 7.08 20.05
N ASN A 153 -5.78 6.01 19.27
CA ASN A 153 -4.70 5.73 18.34
C ASN A 153 -4.70 6.69 17.13
N MET A 154 -3.51 6.95 16.59
CA MET A 154 -3.41 7.52 15.24
C MET A 154 -3.90 6.49 14.21
N THR A 155 -4.80 6.90 13.32
CA THR A 155 -5.45 6.01 12.34
C THR A 155 -5.11 6.39 10.90
N THR A 156 -4.69 5.40 10.10
CA THR A 156 -4.31 5.56 8.68
C THR A 156 -4.97 4.50 7.80
N ILE A 157 -5.21 4.82 6.52
CA ILE A 157 -5.86 3.97 5.51
C ILE A 157 -5.06 3.95 4.20
N HIS A 158 -3.82 3.48 4.25
CA HIS A 158 -2.86 3.68 3.14
C HIS A 158 -2.93 2.67 1.98
N THR A 159 -3.76 1.63 2.03
CA THR A 159 -3.75 0.58 0.98
C THR A 159 -4.50 0.96 -0.28
N GLU A 160 -5.30 2.03 -0.27
CA GLU A 160 -6.22 2.35 -1.35
C GLU A 160 -5.69 3.49 -2.25
N ALA A 161 -5.10 3.10 -3.38
CA ALA A 161 -4.49 4.04 -4.32
C ALA A 161 -5.48 5.07 -4.90
N TYR A 162 -6.74 4.67 -5.10
CA TYR A 162 -7.78 5.53 -5.67
C TYR A 162 -8.20 6.65 -4.71
N ILE A 163 -8.26 6.37 -3.40
CA ILE A 163 -8.49 7.38 -2.35
C ILE A 163 -7.35 8.39 -2.37
N THR A 164 -6.11 7.89 -2.34
CA THR A 164 -4.91 8.72 -2.33
C THR A 164 -4.84 9.61 -3.58
N ALA A 165 -5.12 9.06 -4.77
CA ALA A 165 -5.12 9.82 -6.00
C ALA A 165 -6.19 10.92 -6.01
N PHE A 166 -7.40 10.60 -5.54
CA PHE A 166 -8.49 11.57 -5.48
C PHE A 166 -8.21 12.72 -4.52
N LEU A 167 -7.78 12.42 -3.29
CA LEU A 167 -7.44 13.45 -2.31
C LEU A 167 -6.29 14.35 -2.81
N ASN A 168 -5.38 13.79 -3.62
CA ASN A 168 -4.25 14.54 -4.21
C ASN A 168 -4.52 15.09 -5.63
N ARG A 169 -5.76 15.04 -6.13
CA ARG A 169 -6.11 15.38 -7.53
C ARG A 169 -5.55 16.71 -8.02
N ARG A 170 -5.65 17.78 -7.23
CA ARG A 170 -5.12 19.10 -7.58
C ARG A 170 -3.60 19.08 -7.73
N LYS A 171 -2.89 18.39 -6.83
CA LYS A 171 -1.44 18.28 -6.89
C LYS A 171 -0.99 17.45 -8.09
N ILE A 172 -1.69 16.36 -8.38
CA ILE A 172 -1.45 15.55 -9.58
C ILE A 172 -1.60 16.40 -10.83
N VAL A 173 -2.72 17.12 -10.99
CA VAL A 173 -2.96 18.01 -12.13
C VAL A 173 -1.82 19.03 -12.28
N ASN A 174 -1.48 19.76 -11.21
CA ASN A 174 -0.42 20.76 -11.25
C ASN A 174 0.96 20.18 -11.61
N GLN A 175 1.30 18.98 -11.13
CA GLN A 175 2.55 18.32 -11.52
C GLN A 175 2.56 17.98 -13.00
N PHE A 176 1.46 17.48 -13.54
CA PHE A 176 1.36 17.15 -14.96
C PHE A 176 1.30 18.40 -15.86
N ASP A 177 0.76 19.51 -15.39
CA ASP A 177 0.85 20.80 -16.09
C ASP A 177 2.31 21.27 -16.19
N ALA A 178 3.10 21.10 -15.14
CA ALA A 178 4.52 21.47 -15.09
C ALA A 178 5.46 20.55 -15.89
N LEU A 179 4.92 19.54 -16.59
CA LEU A 179 5.67 18.66 -17.49
C LEU A 179 5.62 19.12 -18.95
N GLU A 180 4.87 20.17 -19.27
CA GLU A 180 4.77 20.74 -20.63
C GLU A 180 4.41 19.70 -21.71
N LEU A 181 3.59 18.71 -21.34
CA LEU A 181 3.16 17.64 -22.21
C LEU A 181 2.23 18.15 -23.33
N GLU A 182 2.48 17.72 -24.56
CA GLU A 182 1.68 18.05 -25.74
C GLU A 182 0.61 16.99 -26.04
N LYS A 183 -0.37 17.34 -26.89
CA LYS A 183 -1.49 16.45 -27.28
C LYS A 183 -1.04 15.12 -27.89
N LYS A 184 0.13 15.09 -28.51
CA LYS A 184 0.70 13.90 -29.16
C LYS A 184 1.49 13.01 -28.19
N ASP A 185 1.84 13.52 -27.02
CA ASP A 185 2.65 12.79 -26.05
C ASP A 185 1.84 11.69 -25.40
N THR A 186 2.34 10.46 -25.50
CA THR A 186 1.75 9.31 -24.81
C THR A 186 2.36 9.19 -23.43
N VAL A 187 1.53 9.20 -22.39
CA VAL A 187 1.95 9.16 -20.98
C VAL A 187 1.33 7.96 -20.29
N VAL A 188 2.16 7.13 -19.68
CA VAL A 188 1.78 5.90 -19.01
C VAL A 188 1.31 6.16 -17.59
N MET A 189 0.19 5.55 -17.20
CA MET A 189 -0.28 5.54 -15.81
C MET A 189 -1.30 4.42 -15.53
N ALA A 190 -1.42 4.05 -14.25
CA ALA A 190 -2.44 3.12 -13.79
C ALA A 190 -3.81 3.80 -13.60
N ARG A 191 -4.81 3.00 -13.23
CA ARG A 191 -6.23 3.38 -13.19
C ARG A 191 -6.48 4.66 -12.38
N SER A 192 -5.97 4.77 -11.16
CA SER A 192 -6.30 5.88 -10.26
C SER A 192 -5.90 7.24 -10.82
N VAL A 193 -4.67 7.34 -11.34
CA VAL A 193 -4.13 8.59 -11.92
C VAL A 193 -4.73 8.84 -13.30
N HIS A 194 -4.95 7.78 -14.11
CA HIS A 194 -5.64 7.91 -15.39
C HIS A 194 -6.99 8.60 -15.22
N LYS A 195 -7.80 8.15 -14.25
CA LYS A 195 -9.12 8.73 -14.00
C LYS A 195 -9.05 10.22 -13.61
N ILE A 196 -8.07 10.61 -12.79
CA ILE A 196 -7.85 12.02 -12.45
C ILE A 196 -7.51 12.84 -13.70
N LEU A 197 -6.57 12.39 -14.52
CA LEU A 197 -6.20 13.13 -15.71
C LEU A 197 -7.29 13.14 -16.79
N ALA A 198 -8.06 12.07 -16.93
CA ALA A 198 -9.20 12.00 -17.82
C ALA A 198 -10.31 12.98 -17.39
N MET A 199 -10.57 13.09 -16.09
CA MET A 199 -11.58 13.99 -15.53
C MET A 199 -11.16 15.47 -15.64
N TYR A 200 -9.91 15.81 -15.32
CA TYR A 200 -9.48 17.20 -15.17
C TYR A 200 -8.57 17.74 -16.29
N ARG A 201 -8.00 16.88 -17.15
CA ARG A 201 -7.04 17.28 -18.21
C ARG A 201 -7.34 16.66 -19.58
N LYS A 202 -8.62 16.44 -19.89
CA LYS A 202 -9.05 15.86 -21.17
C LYS A 202 -8.43 16.61 -22.36
N GLY A 203 -7.85 15.86 -23.30
CA GLY A 203 -7.32 16.40 -24.56
C GLY A 203 -6.01 17.18 -24.46
N ARG A 204 -5.29 17.14 -23.33
CA ARG A 204 -3.98 17.79 -23.18
C ARG A 204 -2.80 16.91 -23.61
N ALA A 205 -2.86 15.61 -23.35
CA ALA A 205 -1.92 14.60 -23.80
C ALA A 205 -2.67 13.26 -24.00
N LYS A 206 -2.02 12.25 -24.58
CA LYS A 206 -2.56 10.89 -24.69
C LYS A 206 -2.24 10.11 -23.41
N PHE A 207 -3.21 10.03 -22.51
CA PHE A 207 -3.04 9.27 -21.27
C PHE A 207 -3.30 7.78 -21.53
N LEU A 208 -2.23 7.01 -21.62
CA LEU A 208 -2.29 5.56 -21.79
C LEU A 208 -2.59 4.91 -20.44
N TYR A 209 -3.82 4.42 -20.30
CA TYR A 209 -4.21 3.56 -19.19
C TYR A 209 -3.54 2.19 -19.33
N VAL A 210 -2.79 1.79 -18.30
CA VAL A 210 -2.16 0.48 -18.18
C VAL A 210 -2.76 -0.26 -16.96
N PRO A 211 -3.37 -1.44 -17.14
CA PRO A 211 -3.81 -2.27 -16.02
C PRO A 211 -2.62 -2.97 -15.35
N ASN A 212 -2.61 -3.05 -14.02
CA ASN A 212 -1.56 -3.74 -13.24
C ASN A 212 -1.76 -5.27 -13.26
N ALA A 213 -1.85 -5.88 -14.44
CA ALA A 213 -2.19 -7.29 -14.59
C ALA A 213 -1.21 -8.22 -13.85
N MET A 214 0.08 -7.86 -13.80
CA MET A 214 1.12 -8.67 -13.15
C MET A 214 1.01 -8.76 -11.63
N LEU A 215 0.34 -7.81 -10.98
CA LEU A 215 0.06 -7.83 -9.53
C LEU A 215 -1.38 -8.29 -9.21
N GLY A 216 -2.16 -8.66 -10.23
CA GLY A 216 -3.61 -8.82 -10.14
C GLY A 216 -4.31 -7.56 -10.64
N ALA A 217 -5.27 -7.71 -11.55
CA ALA A 217 -5.93 -6.64 -12.32
C ALA A 217 -6.69 -5.58 -11.49
N GLU A 218 -6.65 -5.66 -10.16
CA GLU A 218 -7.34 -4.78 -9.21
C GLU A 218 -6.42 -3.80 -8.47
N SER A 219 -5.12 -3.80 -8.79
CA SER A 219 -4.20 -2.74 -8.33
C SER A 219 -4.29 -1.52 -9.24
N ASP A 220 -4.55 -0.36 -8.64
CA ASP A 220 -4.79 0.89 -9.36
C ASP A 220 -3.63 1.89 -9.21
N CYS A 221 -2.47 1.42 -8.77
CA CYS A 221 -1.32 2.26 -8.40
C CYS A 221 -0.25 2.31 -9.49
N THR A 222 0.09 3.52 -9.96
CA THR A 222 1.11 3.73 -11.00
C THR A 222 2.51 3.30 -10.55
N VAL A 223 2.85 3.44 -9.27
CA VAL A 223 4.15 3.01 -8.71
C VAL A 223 4.36 1.50 -8.88
N LEU A 224 3.26 0.74 -8.93
CA LEU A 224 3.25 -0.72 -8.98
C LEU A 224 3.16 -1.28 -10.41
N LEU A 225 3.18 -0.44 -11.43
CA LEU A 225 3.23 -0.90 -12.82
C LEU A 225 4.53 -1.64 -13.11
N THR A 226 4.44 -2.68 -13.93
CA THR A 226 5.62 -3.33 -14.53
C THR A 226 5.80 -2.87 -15.97
N PHE A 227 7.03 -2.94 -16.47
CA PHE A 227 7.34 -2.73 -17.88
C PHE A 227 6.66 -3.77 -18.78
N ASP A 228 6.40 -4.98 -18.29
CA ASP A 228 5.61 -5.97 -19.03
C ASP A 228 4.13 -5.59 -19.12
N ASP A 229 3.53 -5.00 -18.08
CA ASP A 229 2.17 -4.43 -18.15
C ASP A 229 2.11 -3.33 -19.21
N ILE A 230 3.11 -2.45 -19.21
CA ILE A 230 3.21 -1.35 -20.19
C ILE A 230 3.37 -1.92 -21.60
N ALA A 231 4.28 -2.87 -21.80
CA ALA A 231 4.56 -3.46 -23.11
C ALA A 231 3.33 -4.09 -23.76
N ARG A 232 2.48 -4.77 -22.97
CA ARG A 232 1.22 -5.37 -23.45
C ARG A 232 0.20 -4.34 -23.93
N ARG A 233 0.32 -3.10 -23.47
CA ARG A 233 -0.64 -2.03 -23.75
C ARG A 233 -0.24 -1.12 -24.90
N LEU A 234 1.00 -1.23 -25.38
CA LEU A 234 1.48 -0.49 -26.54
C LEU A 234 0.80 -1.02 -27.82
N THR A 235 0.31 -0.10 -28.65
CA THR A 235 -0.41 -0.41 -29.90
C THR A 235 0.25 0.22 -31.13
N GLY A 236 1.40 0.87 -30.97
CA GLY A 236 2.19 1.41 -32.09
C GLY A 236 3.00 2.67 -31.75
N GLU A 237 2.99 3.08 -30.49
CA GLU A 237 3.70 4.26 -30.00
C GLU A 237 5.20 4.15 -30.29
N LYS A 238 5.79 5.21 -30.85
CA LYS A 238 7.25 5.30 -31.06
C LYS A 238 7.97 5.92 -29.87
N VAL A 239 7.26 6.76 -29.11
CA VAL A 239 7.74 7.45 -27.92
C VAL A 239 6.69 7.35 -26.82
N VAL A 240 7.10 6.97 -25.62
CA VAL A 240 6.24 6.96 -24.42
C VAL A 240 6.92 7.67 -23.26
N HIS A 241 6.10 8.34 -22.46
CA HIS A 241 6.53 9.01 -21.24
C HIS A 241 6.15 8.15 -20.03
N ILE A 242 7.15 7.75 -19.25
CA ILE A 242 6.96 6.87 -18.10
C ILE A 242 7.32 7.63 -16.81
N PRO A 243 6.41 7.71 -15.82
CA PRO A 243 6.72 8.22 -14.48
C PRO A 243 7.94 7.54 -13.87
N LYS A 244 8.88 8.31 -13.33
CA LYS A 244 10.10 7.76 -12.70
C LYS A 244 9.78 6.78 -11.58
N CYS A 245 8.66 6.97 -10.88
CA CYS A 245 8.23 6.08 -9.81
C CYS A 245 8.01 4.62 -10.23
N VAL A 246 7.77 4.35 -11.52
CA VAL A 246 7.63 2.97 -12.06
C VAL A 246 8.96 2.21 -12.01
N MET A 247 10.08 2.92 -12.06
CA MET A 247 11.42 2.35 -12.24
C MET A 247 12.37 2.65 -11.06
N GLN A 248 11.79 2.85 -9.88
CA GLN A 248 12.49 3.07 -8.60
C GLN A 248 12.16 1.93 -7.63
N SER A 249 12.27 0.70 -8.09
CA SER A 249 12.04 -0.46 -7.24
C SER A 249 13.26 -0.81 -6.39
N GLY A 250 13.06 -1.61 -5.34
CA GLY A 250 14.15 -2.18 -4.54
C GLY A 250 15.03 -3.18 -5.31
N ARG A 251 14.75 -3.46 -6.59
CA ARG A 251 15.52 -4.38 -7.43
C ARG A 251 16.70 -3.71 -8.15
N GLY A 252 16.81 -2.38 -8.06
CA GLY A 252 17.91 -1.62 -8.63
C GLY A 252 17.44 -0.37 -9.40
N PRO A 253 18.38 0.51 -9.77
CA PRO A 253 18.05 1.72 -10.51
C PRO A 253 17.48 1.39 -11.89
N TYR A 254 16.47 2.14 -12.32
CA TYR A 254 15.80 1.98 -13.62
C TYR A 254 15.22 0.58 -13.85
N ARG A 255 14.84 -0.11 -12.77
CA ARG A 255 14.14 -1.39 -12.80
C ARG A 255 12.74 -1.24 -12.21
N ASP A 256 11.79 -1.92 -12.82
CA ASP A 256 10.43 -2.02 -12.28
C ASP A 256 10.38 -2.97 -11.08
N ILE A 257 9.19 -3.15 -10.51
CA ILE A 257 8.98 -4.05 -9.36
C ILE A 257 9.17 -5.54 -9.70
N ALA A 258 9.04 -5.92 -10.98
CA ALA A 258 9.33 -7.27 -11.46
C ALA A 258 10.84 -7.50 -11.71
N GLY A 259 11.65 -6.44 -11.66
CA GLY A 259 13.09 -6.49 -11.88
C GLY A 259 13.51 -6.29 -13.33
N VAL A 260 12.58 -6.02 -14.25
CA VAL A 260 12.88 -5.73 -15.66
C VAL A 260 13.51 -4.35 -15.76
N SER A 261 14.61 -4.21 -16.50
CA SER A 261 15.26 -2.91 -16.69
C SER A 261 14.63 -2.08 -17.81
N LEU A 262 14.78 -0.76 -17.72
CA LEU A 262 14.33 0.17 -18.77
C LEU A 262 14.98 -0.16 -20.13
N GLU A 263 16.24 -0.57 -20.13
CA GLU A 263 16.97 -0.97 -21.33
C GLU A 263 16.37 -2.25 -21.96
N GLU A 264 16.13 -3.28 -21.14
CA GLU A 264 15.47 -4.52 -21.59
C GLU A 264 14.10 -4.22 -22.21
N PHE A 265 13.30 -3.38 -21.55
CA PHE A 265 11.99 -2.93 -22.05
C PHE A 265 12.09 -2.18 -23.38
N ALA A 266 12.98 -1.19 -23.48
CA ALA A 266 13.17 -0.39 -24.69
C ALA A 266 13.65 -1.25 -25.86
N ARG A 267 14.57 -2.20 -25.62
CA ARG A 267 15.04 -3.15 -26.63
C ARG A 267 13.91 -4.08 -27.11
N LYS A 268 13.11 -4.62 -26.18
CA LYS A 268 11.99 -5.53 -26.47
C LYS A 268 10.88 -4.86 -27.28
N THR A 269 10.53 -3.63 -26.92
CA THR A 269 9.40 -2.90 -27.52
C THR A 269 9.79 -2.02 -28.70
N LYS A 270 11.08 -1.72 -28.86
CA LYS A 270 11.64 -0.75 -29.84
C LYS A 270 11.05 0.66 -29.69
N VAL A 271 10.52 0.98 -28.50
CA VAL A 271 9.96 2.29 -28.18
C VAL A 271 11.00 3.16 -27.47
N LYS A 272 11.08 4.43 -27.85
CA LYS A 272 11.89 5.41 -27.12
C LYS A 272 11.17 5.85 -25.86
N VAL A 273 11.82 5.68 -24.71
CA VAL A 273 11.25 6.10 -23.43
C VAL A 273 11.76 7.49 -23.04
N LYS A 274 10.84 8.37 -22.64
CA LYS A 274 11.14 9.62 -21.94
C LYS A 274 10.73 9.48 -20.48
N VAL A 275 11.67 9.67 -19.56
CA VAL A 275 11.41 9.50 -18.12
C VAL A 275 10.87 10.80 -17.53
N LEU A 276 9.74 10.74 -16.84
CA LEU A 276 9.16 11.89 -16.14
C LEU A 276 9.74 11.99 -14.73
N HIS A 277 10.90 12.64 -14.61
CA HIS A 277 11.69 12.68 -13.37
C HIS A 277 11.00 13.37 -12.18
N LYS A 278 10.06 14.29 -12.42
CA LYS A 278 9.28 14.96 -11.36
C LYS A 278 8.25 14.05 -10.69
N LEU A 279 7.90 12.92 -11.33
CA LEU A 279 6.94 11.95 -10.82
C LEU A 279 7.68 10.73 -10.25
N ASP A 280 8.34 10.92 -9.10
CA ASP A 280 9.14 9.92 -8.42
C ASP A 280 8.44 9.29 -7.20
N THR A 281 9.03 8.24 -6.62
CA THR A 281 8.50 7.57 -5.42
C THR A 281 8.45 8.49 -4.21
N GLY A 282 9.39 9.44 -4.10
CA GLY A 282 9.37 10.45 -3.03
C GLY A 282 8.13 11.35 -3.11
N PHE A 283 7.76 11.79 -4.31
CA PHE A 283 6.52 12.53 -4.54
C PHE A 283 5.29 11.71 -4.16
N ALA A 284 5.21 10.46 -4.63
CA ALA A 284 4.10 9.56 -4.34
C ALA A 284 3.95 9.29 -2.83
N ASN A 285 5.05 8.95 -2.15
CA ASN A 285 5.04 8.66 -0.71
C ASN A 285 4.64 9.88 0.11
N ARG A 286 5.17 11.08 -0.19
CA ARG A 286 4.77 12.31 0.50
C ARG A 286 3.26 12.57 0.39
N GLN A 287 2.67 12.29 -0.76
CA GLN A 287 1.22 12.47 -0.98
C GLN A 287 0.39 11.41 -0.24
N LEU A 288 0.89 10.17 -0.17
CA LEU A 288 0.29 9.08 0.59
C LEU A 288 0.26 9.42 2.08
N TYR A 289 1.42 9.68 2.69
CA TYR A 289 1.50 9.95 4.14
C TYR A 289 0.80 11.24 4.56
N ARG A 290 0.68 12.23 3.66
CA ARG A 290 -0.02 13.48 3.97
C ARG A 290 -1.54 13.29 4.07
N ASN A 291 -2.11 12.51 3.16
CA ASN A 291 -3.57 12.40 3.00
C ASN A 291 -4.13 11.02 3.33
N GLY A 292 -3.29 10.16 3.90
CA GLY A 292 -3.61 8.78 4.18
C GLY A 292 -4.27 8.55 5.54
N PHE A 293 -4.60 9.61 6.28
CA PHE A 293 -5.31 9.50 7.55
C PHE A 293 -6.75 9.03 7.36
N LEU A 294 -7.27 8.26 8.31
CA LEU A 294 -8.67 7.81 8.29
C LEU A 294 -9.64 8.99 8.22
N LYS A 295 -9.36 10.07 8.97
CA LYS A 295 -10.11 11.32 8.95
C LYS A 295 -10.32 11.84 7.52
N ASN A 296 -9.25 11.93 6.73
CA ASN A 296 -9.33 12.48 5.37
C ASN A 296 -10.15 11.57 4.45
N TYR A 297 -10.06 10.25 4.62
CA TYR A 297 -10.95 9.34 3.89
C TYR A 297 -12.42 9.59 4.24
N VAL A 298 -12.73 9.71 5.53
CA VAL A 298 -14.09 9.81 6.03
C VAL A 298 -14.73 11.16 5.70
N GLU A 299 -14.00 12.26 5.90
CA GLU A 299 -14.49 13.64 5.73
C GLU A 299 -14.29 14.16 4.31
N GLU A 300 -13.15 13.88 3.67
CA GLU A 300 -12.79 14.52 2.39
C GLU A 300 -12.96 13.60 1.18
N TYR A 301 -13.05 12.28 1.36
CA TYR A 301 -13.28 11.34 0.26
C TYR A 301 -14.73 10.86 0.24
N LEU A 302 -15.21 10.20 1.30
CA LEU A 302 -16.55 9.60 1.34
C LEU A 302 -17.67 10.64 1.22
N GLN A 303 -17.49 11.83 1.78
CA GLN A 303 -18.50 12.90 1.74
C GLN A 303 -18.37 13.81 0.51
N HIS A 304 -17.34 13.62 -0.32
CA HIS A 304 -17.08 14.54 -1.41
C HIS A 304 -18.01 14.27 -2.61
N PRO A 305 -18.69 15.29 -3.15
CA PRO A 305 -19.75 15.11 -4.15
C PRO A 305 -19.25 14.49 -5.47
N LEU A 306 -17.98 14.72 -5.81
CA LEU A 306 -17.36 14.14 -7.02
C LEU A 306 -16.83 12.72 -6.88
N THR A 307 -16.86 12.11 -5.68
CA THR A 307 -16.26 10.80 -5.46
C THR A 307 -16.94 9.71 -6.27
N GLN A 308 -18.28 9.67 -6.27
CA GLN A 308 -19.04 8.70 -7.06
C GLN A 308 -18.77 8.85 -8.56
N ALA A 309 -18.70 10.08 -9.07
CA ALA A 309 -18.39 10.34 -10.47
C ALA A 309 -16.96 9.90 -10.84
N TYR A 310 -15.99 10.10 -9.93
CA TYR A 310 -14.63 9.62 -10.10
C TYR A 310 -14.55 8.10 -10.13
N GLU A 311 -15.18 7.42 -9.17
CA GLU A 311 -15.21 5.96 -9.09
C GLU A 311 -15.91 5.34 -10.29
N ALA A 312 -17.03 5.93 -10.74
CA ALA A 312 -17.80 5.45 -11.89
C ALA A 312 -17.14 5.73 -13.26
N LEU A 313 -16.06 6.53 -13.31
CA LEU A 313 -15.42 6.87 -14.57
C LEU A 313 -14.93 5.60 -15.29
N ALA A 314 -15.40 5.38 -16.51
CA ALA A 314 -14.97 4.26 -17.33
C ALA A 314 -13.48 4.39 -17.67
N VAL A 315 -12.79 3.25 -17.75
CA VAL A 315 -11.43 3.18 -18.27
C VAL A 315 -11.41 2.40 -19.58
N PRO A 316 -10.49 2.72 -20.51
CA PRO A 316 -10.37 1.96 -21.75
C PRO A 316 -10.10 0.48 -21.49
N ALA A 317 -10.71 -0.41 -22.29
CA ALA A 317 -10.41 -1.84 -22.30
C ALA A 317 -8.97 -2.11 -22.73
#